data_AF-A0A6C0IAJ7-F1
#
_entry.id   AF-A0A6C0IAJ7-F1
#
_cell.length_a   1.000
_cell.length_b   1.000
_cell.length_c   1.000
_cell.angle_alpha   90.00
_cell.angle_beta   90.00
_cell.angle_gamma   90.00
#
_symmetry.space_group_name_H-M   'P 1'
#
loop_
_entity.id
_entity.type
_entity.pdbx_description
1 polymer ?
#
loop_
_entity_poly.entity_id
_entity_poly.type
_entity_poly.pdbx_seq_one_letter_code
_entity_poly.pdbx_strand_id
1 'polypeptide(L)'
;MPTYYTHDNGGRPFKVAIQKSTVNIYKDTNKDFDKEPDYSKLLKTFIVKKVYVGKSTGGTIGDHTVAQAKEFVGNSILLELASPANTYVFVGHEIYEFKMPDDEPEKYFSLVGNNDVPYPVILGKNNVYFMLDRKFVSREHFSLKMTPLQWEDSYHIFYGQWDQKKGWVNSLEDRAKKMKGVKIIQKRN
;
A
#
# COMPACT_ATOMS: atom_id res chain seq x y z
N MET A 1 -10.26 -0.81 20.34
CA MET A 1 -8.97 -1.08 19.67
C MET A 1 -9.26 -1.26 18.19
N PRO A 2 -8.93 -0.28 17.33
CA PRO A 2 -9.15 -0.42 15.90
C PRO A 2 -8.42 -1.65 15.35
N THR A 3 -9.13 -2.43 14.53
CA THR A 3 -8.59 -3.62 13.86
C THR A 3 -8.91 -3.52 12.38
N TYR A 4 -7.92 -3.81 11.55
CA TYR A 4 -8.02 -3.80 10.10
C TYR A 4 -7.56 -5.12 9.52
N TYR A 5 -8.10 -5.47 8.36
CA TYR A 5 -7.74 -6.68 7.62
C TYR A 5 -7.21 -6.25 6.27
N THR A 6 -5.91 -6.45 6.06
CA THR A 6 -5.28 -6.19 4.75
C THR A 6 -5.91 -7.08 3.70
N HIS A 7 -5.96 -6.60 2.46
CA HIS A 7 -6.66 -7.26 1.37
C HIS A 7 -5.64 -7.74 0.33
N ASP A 8 -5.88 -8.92 -0.26
CA ASP A 8 -5.10 -9.38 -1.42
C ASP A 8 -5.90 -10.41 -2.25
N ASN A 9 -6.48 -10.00 -3.37
CA ASN A 9 -7.16 -10.84 -4.36
C ASN A 9 -8.11 -11.88 -3.74
N GLY A 10 -9.18 -11.40 -3.10
CA GLY A 10 -10.13 -12.23 -2.35
C GLY A 10 -9.67 -12.59 -0.94
N GLY A 11 -8.37 -12.59 -0.66
CA GLY A 11 -7.80 -12.95 0.65
C GLY A 11 -7.74 -11.81 1.66
N ARG A 12 -7.53 -12.19 2.94
CA ARG A 12 -7.19 -11.25 4.03
C ARG A 12 -5.91 -11.70 4.75
N PRO A 13 -4.72 -11.51 4.16
CA PRO A 13 -3.50 -12.17 4.64
C PRO A 13 -3.08 -11.76 6.06
N PHE A 14 -3.37 -10.52 6.48
CA PHE A 14 -3.01 -10.02 7.80
C PHE A 14 -4.15 -9.28 8.50
N LYS A 15 -4.24 -9.51 9.82
CA LYS A 15 -5.00 -8.69 10.76
C LYS A 15 -4.06 -7.74 11.48
N VAL A 16 -4.40 -6.45 11.52
CA VAL A 16 -3.60 -5.38 12.15
C VAL A 16 -4.42 -4.75 13.27
N ALA A 17 -3.97 -4.93 14.52
CA ALA A 17 -4.62 -4.37 15.71
C ALA A 17 -3.78 -3.21 16.27
N ILE A 18 -4.42 -2.04 16.45
CA ILE A 18 -3.74 -0.80 16.86
C ILE A 18 -4.15 -0.41 18.28
N GLN A 19 -3.17 -0.32 19.18
CA GLN A 19 -3.36 0.10 20.56
C GLN A 19 -2.37 1.22 20.91
N LYS A 20 -2.84 2.47 20.90
CA LYS A 20 -2.00 3.67 21.09
C LYS A 20 -0.84 3.67 20.08
N SER A 21 0.41 3.63 20.55
CA SER A 21 1.63 3.56 19.73
C SER A 21 2.09 2.13 19.43
N THR A 22 1.34 1.10 19.86
CA THR A 22 1.69 -0.30 19.61
C THR A 22 0.79 -0.87 18.53
N VAL A 23 1.38 -1.51 17.53
CA VAL A 23 0.67 -2.19 16.44
C VAL A 23 1.06 -3.66 16.42
N ASN A 24 0.07 -4.53 16.53
CA ASN A 24 0.23 -5.98 16.46
C ASN A 24 -0.28 -6.49 15.11
N ILE A 25 0.55 -7.29 14.43
CA ILE A 25 0.21 -7.91 13.15
C ILE A 25 0.10 -9.41 13.36
N TYR A 26 -1.01 -9.97 12.90
CA TYR A 26 -1.30 -11.40 12.92
C TYR A 26 -1.40 -11.90 11.49
N LYS A 27 -0.83 -13.07 11.20
CA LYS A 27 -0.92 -13.71 9.88
C LYS A 27 -2.07 -14.69 9.88
N ASP A 28 -2.82 -14.73 8.79
CA ASP A 28 -3.76 -15.82 8.51
C ASP A 28 -2.99 -17.15 8.38
N THR A 29 -3.28 -18.11 9.25
CA THR A 29 -2.70 -19.46 9.22
C THR A 29 -3.51 -20.44 8.41
N ASN A 30 -4.70 -20.07 7.95
CA ASN A 30 -5.50 -20.90 7.08
C ASN A 30 -4.95 -20.84 5.65
N LYS A 31 -4.71 -22.01 5.06
CA LYS A 31 -4.24 -22.12 3.66
C LYS A 31 -5.39 -22.36 2.68
N ASP A 32 -6.56 -22.66 3.21
CA ASP A 32 -7.77 -22.93 2.46
C ASP A 32 -8.58 -21.64 2.39
N PHE A 33 -8.66 -21.06 1.19
CA PHE A 33 -9.35 -19.79 0.96
C PHE A 33 -10.86 -19.89 1.20
N ASP A 34 -11.43 -21.10 1.21
CA ASP A 34 -12.86 -21.33 1.45
C ASP A 34 -13.20 -21.39 2.94
N LYS A 35 -12.20 -21.32 3.82
CA LYS A 35 -12.38 -21.33 5.26
C LYS A 35 -12.13 -19.95 5.87
N GLU A 36 -12.78 -19.73 7.01
CA GLU A 36 -12.57 -18.53 7.80
C GLU A 36 -11.08 -18.31 8.13
N PRO A 37 -10.57 -17.07 7.99
CA PRO A 37 -9.20 -16.74 8.36
C PRO A 37 -8.88 -17.04 9.84
N ASP A 38 -7.69 -17.58 10.10
CA ASP A 38 -7.19 -17.83 11.46
C ASP A 38 -6.05 -16.88 11.80
N TYR A 39 -6.35 -15.88 12.63
CA TYR A 39 -5.38 -14.89 13.12
C TYR A 39 -4.91 -15.17 14.55
N SER A 40 -4.84 -16.44 14.96
CA SER A 40 -4.31 -16.86 16.26
C SER A 40 -2.80 -16.59 16.40
N LYS A 41 -2.06 -16.56 15.29
CA LYS A 41 -0.60 -16.35 15.28
C LYS A 41 -0.22 -14.88 15.21
N LEU A 42 0.29 -14.33 16.32
CA LEU A 42 1.01 -13.05 16.32
C LEU A 42 2.30 -13.20 15.51
N LEU A 43 2.46 -12.36 14.48
CA LEU A 43 3.64 -12.34 13.62
C LEU A 43 4.66 -11.33 14.11
N LYS A 44 4.22 -10.09 14.39
CA LYS A 44 5.12 -8.99 14.77
C LYS A 44 4.39 -7.91 15.54
N THR A 45 5.12 -7.25 16.44
CA THR A 45 4.71 -6.04 17.16
C THR A 45 5.63 -4.91 16.75
N PHE A 46 5.06 -3.74 16.47
CA PHE A 46 5.79 -2.51 16.18
C PHE A 46 5.40 -1.39 17.15
N ILE A 47 6.39 -0.56 17.50
CA ILE A 47 6.16 0.73 18.17
C ILE A 47 6.22 1.82 17.10
N VAL A 48 5.12 2.55 16.95
CA VAL A 48 4.90 3.47 15.83
C VAL A 48 4.65 4.89 16.33
N LYS A 49 5.09 5.87 15.54
CA LYS A 49 4.69 7.27 15.66
C LYS A 49 3.31 7.50 15.08
N LYS A 50 3.07 6.89 13.92
CA LYS A 50 1.88 7.14 13.12
C LYS A 50 1.49 5.91 12.32
N VAL A 51 0.18 5.76 12.12
CA VAL A 51 -0.40 4.73 11.26
C VAL A 51 -1.20 5.40 10.17
N TYR A 52 -0.94 4.99 8.94
CA TYR A 52 -1.68 5.41 7.77
C TYR A 52 -2.54 4.23 7.32
N VAL A 53 -3.85 4.39 7.43
CA VAL A 53 -4.82 3.35 7.05
C VAL A 53 -5.16 3.55 5.58
N GLY A 54 -4.80 2.58 4.75
CA GLY A 54 -5.17 2.53 3.34
C GLY A 54 -6.68 2.37 3.20
N LYS A 55 -7.25 2.98 2.17
CA LYS A 55 -8.65 2.83 1.81
C LYS A 55 -8.78 3.14 0.34
N SER A 56 -9.75 2.49 -0.30
CA SER A 56 -10.18 2.88 -1.63
C SER A 56 -11.32 3.89 -1.55
N THR A 57 -11.38 4.80 -2.52
CA THR A 57 -12.50 5.74 -2.67
C THR A 57 -13.64 5.23 -3.54
N GLY A 58 -13.43 4.18 -4.34
CA GLY A 58 -14.41 3.69 -5.32
C GLY A 58 -14.66 4.68 -6.46
N GLY A 59 -13.63 5.46 -6.82
CA GLY A 59 -13.64 6.35 -7.99
C GLY A 59 -13.73 5.56 -9.31
N THR A 60 -13.83 6.29 -10.42
CA THR A 60 -14.15 5.77 -11.79
C THR A 60 -13.18 4.73 -12.37
N ILE A 61 -12.16 4.33 -11.64
CA ILE A 61 -11.07 3.44 -12.08
C ILE A 61 -11.02 2.16 -11.23
N GLY A 62 -11.71 2.11 -10.07
CA GLY A 62 -11.94 0.87 -9.34
C GLY A 62 -13.22 0.17 -9.80
N ASP A 63 -13.29 -1.15 -9.65
CA ASP A 63 -14.47 -1.97 -10.03
C ASP A 63 -15.60 -1.93 -9.00
N HIS A 64 -15.47 -1.04 -8.02
CA HIS A 64 -16.38 -0.94 -6.91
C HIS A 64 -16.88 0.48 -6.77
N THR A 65 -18.18 0.60 -6.51
CA THR A 65 -18.83 1.86 -6.21
C THR A 65 -18.25 2.48 -4.94
N VAL A 66 -18.46 3.79 -4.76
CA VAL A 66 -18.17 4.50 -3.50
C VAL A 66 -18.81 3.81 -2.27
N ALA A 67 -19.95 3.15 -2.45
CA ALA A 67 -20.61 2.40 -1.38
C ALA A 67 -19.81 1.14 -0.99
N GLN A 68 -19.40 0.35 -1.98
CA GLN A 68 -18.57 -0.86 -1.80
C GLN A 68 -17.16 -0.52 -1.31
N ALA A 69 -16.61 0.65 -1.69
CA ALA A 69 -15.30 1.11 -1.27
C ALA A 69 -15.09 1.11 0.26
N LYS A 70 -16.17 1.25 1.02
CA LYS A 70 -16.18 1.23 2.49
C LYS A 70 -15.72 -0.11 3.07
N GLU A 71 -15.85 -1.20 2.31
CA GLU A 71 -15.40 -2.54 2.72
C GLU A 71 -13.88 -2.71 2.62
N PHE A 72 -13.20 -1.81 1.89
CA PHE A 72 -11.76 -1.84 1.68
C PHE A 72 -10.98 -0.89 2.60
N VAL A 73 -11.59 -0.42 3.69
CA VAL A 73 -10.87 0.35 4.71
C VAL A 73 -9.90 -0.57 5.44
N GLY A 74 -8.61 -0.23 5.40
CA GLY A 74 -7.53 -1.04 5.94
C GLY A 74 -6.99 -2.10 4.98
N ASN A 75 -7.35 -2.03 3.69
CA ASN A 75 -6.85 -2.94 2.65
C ASN A 75 -5.32 -3.01 2.56
N SER A 76 -4.63 -1.95 2.98
CA SER A 76 -3.22 -1.94 3.31
C SER A 76 -2.96 -0.94 4.43
N ILE A 77 -1.84 -1.09 5.13
CA ILE A 77 -1.42 -0.20 6.21
C ILE A 77 0.03 0.21 5.99
N LEU A 78 0.32 1.48 6.23
CA LEU A 78 1.69 1.98 6.35
C LEU A 78 1.93 2.41 7.80
N LEU A 79 3.03 1.91 8.37
CA LEU A 79 3.48 2.22 9.71
C LEU A 79 4.70 3.13 9.63
N GLU A 80 4.69 4.25 10.33
CA GLU A 80 5.89 5.05 10.61
C GLU A 80 6.45 4.65 11.96
N LEU A 81 7.66 4.06 11.99
CA LEU A 81 8.25 3.54 13.21
C LEU A 81 8.71 4.67 14.14
N ALA A 82 8.60 4.44 15.45
CA ALA A 82 9.10 5.39 16.44
C ALA A 82 10.62 5.53 16.41
N SER A 83 11.32 4.42 16.16
CA SER A 83 12.77 4.36 15.99
C SER A 83 13.14 3.14 15.12
N PRO A 84 14.15 3.25 14.24
CA PRO A 84 14.87 4.48 13.91
C PRO A 84 14.01 5.46 13.10
N ALA A 85 14.42 6.73 13.07
CA ALA A 85 13.71 7.76 12.30
C ALA A 85 13.66 7.40 10.80
N ASN A 86 12.65 7.94 10.10
CA ASN A 86 12.45 7.78 8.66
C ASN A 86 12.37 6.32 8.18
N THR A 87 11.93 5.43 9.08
CA THR A 87 11.77 4.00 8.82
C THR A 87 10.29 3.66 8.84
N TYR A 88 9.86 2.94 7.82
CA TYR A 88 8.47 2.64 7.56
C TYR A 88 8.29 1.15 7.32
N VAL A 89 7.12 0.63 7.69
CA VAL A 89 6.72 -0.74 7.41
C VAL A 89 5.44 -0.72 6.59
N PHE A 90 5.51 -1.32 5.41
CA PHE A 90 4.33 -1.60 4.61
C PHE A 90 3.73 -2.93 5.05
N VAL A 91 2.41 -2.96 5.21
CA VAL A 91 1.61 -4.16 5.53
C VAL A 91 0.48 -4.23 4.49
N GLY A 92 0.60 -5.13 3.52
CA GLY A 92 -0.42 -5.34 2.49
C GLY A 92 -0.47 -6.81 2.10
N HIS A 93 -0.31 -7.13 0.82
CA HIS A 93 -0.14 -8.53 0.39
C HIS A 93 1.14 -9.15 0.98
N GLU A 94 2.18 -8.35 1.23
CA GLU A 94 3.38 -8.75 1.96
C GLU A 94 3.74 -7.71 3.04
N ILE A 95 4.75 -8.01 3.85
CA ILE A 95 5.26 -7.10 4.88
C ILE A 95 6.74 -6.86 4.67
N TYR A 96 7.12 -5.59 4.55
CA TYR A 96 8.52 -5.20 4.49
C TYR A 96 8.76 -3.84 5.13
N GLU A 97 9.98 -3.68 5.63
CA GLU A 97 10.51 -2.41 6.10
C GLU A 97 11.26 -1.70 4.97
N PHE A 98 11.24 -0.37 4.96
CA PHE A 98 12.03 0.47 4.07
C PHE A 98 12.29 1.85 4.71
N LYS A 99 13.12 2.67 4.06
CA LYS A 99 13.50 3.99 4.55
C LYS A 99 13.18 5.11 3.56
N MET A 100 12.76 6.25 4.10
CA MET A 100 12.58 7.52 3.37
C MET A 100 13.45 8.62 4.00
N PRO A 101 14.79 8.54 3.91
CA PRO A 101 15.69 9.42 4.66
C PRO A 101 15.53 10.92 4.34
N ASP A 102 15.14 11.23 3.09
CA ASP A 102 15.11 12.58 2.52
C ASP A 102 13.66 12.97 2.11
N ASP A 103 12.66 12.34 2.73
CA ASP A 103 11.26 12.48 2.34
C ASP A 103 10.31 12.10 3.49
N GLU A 104 9.05 12.54 3.41
CA GLU A 104 8.01 12.17 4.38
C GLU A 104 6.64 12.05 3.70
N PRO A 105 5.74 11.16 4.18
CA PRO A 105 4.41 11.01 3.61
C PRO A 105 3.53 12.26 3.81
N GLU A 106 3.08 12.88 2.72
CA GLU A 106 2.00 13.86 2.73
C GLU A 106 0.63 13.17 2.74
N LYS A 107 0.47 12.14 1.89
CA LYS A 107 -0.75 11.34 1.79
C LYS A 107 -0.43 9.88 1.54
N TYR A 108 -1.35 9.02 1.96
CA TYR A 108 -1.31 7.59 1.70
C TYR A 108 -2.61 7.16 1.03
N PHE A 109 -2.48 6.48 -0.09
CA PHE A 109 -3.58 6.00 -0.93
C PHE A 109 -3.51 4.48 -1.04
N SER A 110 -4.65 3.85 -1.28
CA SER A 110 -4.71 2.41 -1.53
C SER A 110 -5.99 2.06 -2.30
N LEU A 111 -5.98 2.35 -3.60
CA LEU A 111 -7.04 1.93 -4.52
C LEU A 111 -7.14 0.41 -4.51
N VAL A 112 -8.34 -0.16 -4.60
CA VAL A 112 -8.48 -1.58 -5.01
C VAL A 112 -8.87 -1.59 -6.47
N GLY A 113 -8.07 -2.26 -7.30
CA GLY A 113 -8.33 -2.35 -8.74
C GLY A 113 -9.33 -3.47 -9.06
N ASN A 114 -9.71 -3.58 -10.34
CA ASN A 114 -10.68 -4.57 -10.81
C ASN A 114 -10.24 -6.03 -10.67
N ASN A 115 -8.97 -6.24 -10.37
CA ASN A 115 -8.41 -7.54 -10.03
C ASN A 115 -8.51 -7.87 -8.53
N ASP A 116 -9.26 -7.08 -7.76
CA ASP A 116 -9.39 -7.22 -6.29
C ASP A 116 -8.02 -7.12 -5.57
N VAL A 117 -7.08 -6.34 -6.12
CA VAL A 117 -5.76 -6.12 -5.52
C VAL A 117 -5.65 -4.67 -5.07
N PRO A 118 -5.15 -4.41 -3.85
CA PRO A 118 -4.80 -3.05 -3.45
C PRO A 118 -3.57 -2.54 -4.18
N TYR A 119 -3.58 -1.25 -4.51
CA TYR A 119 -2.52 -0.50 -5.18
C TYR A 119 -2.04 0.64 -4.28
N PRO A 120 -1.26 0.35 -3.22
CA PRO A 120 -0.93 1.34 -2.22
C PRO A 120 0.18 2.28 -2.72
N VAL A 121 -0.05 3.57 -2.53
CA VAL A 121 0.84 4.65 -2.96
C VAL A 121 1.09 5.61 -1.81
N ILE A 122 2.35 5.97 -1.60
CA ILE A 122 2.70 7.12 -0.75
C ILE A 122 2.99 8.30 -1.65
N LEU A 123 2.23 9.37 -1.46
CA LEU A 123 2.62 10.68 -1.97
C LEU A 123 3.52 11.33 -0.91
N GLY A 124 4.82 11.30 -1.15
CA GLY A 124 5.80 12.04 -0.37
C GLY A 124 5.90 13.50 -0.81
N LYS A 125 6.68 14.29 -0.06
CA LYS A 125 7.02 15.67 -0.47
C LYS A 125 7.75 15.68 -1.80
N ASN A 126 8.76 14.82 -1.92
CA ASN A 126 9.70 14.81 -3.04
C ASN A 126 9.47 13.65 -4.02
N ASN A 127 8.95 12.51 -3.55
CA ASN A 127 8.80 11.31 -4.36
C ASN A 127 7.43 10.66 -4.19
N VAL A 128 7.07 9.84 -5.18
CA VAL A 128 5.86 8.99 -5.19
C VAL A 128 6.33 7.54 -5.07
N TYR A 129 5.81 6.81 -4.09
CA TYR A 129 6.27 5.47 -3.77
C TYR A 129 5.21 4.41 -4.08
N PHE A 130 5.62 3.37 -4.78
CA PHE A 130 4.78 2.29 -5.26
C PHE A 130 5.10 1.02 -4.48
N MET A 131 4.21 0.65 -3.55
CA MET A 131 4.44 -0.44 -2.61
C MET A 131 4.51 -1.82 -3.25
N LEU A 132 3.78 -2.06 -4.34
CA LEU A 132 3.79 -3.35 -5.04
C LEU A 132 5.17 -3.62 -5.67
N ASP A 133 5.83 -2.57 -6.15
CA ASP A 133 7.11 -2.67 -6.85
C ASP A 133 8.32 -2.45 -5.95
N ARG A 134 8.11 -1.95 -4.72
CA ARG A 134 9.18 -1.48 -3.81
C ARG A 134 10.07 -0.42 -4.47
N LYS A 135 9.44 0.45 -5.26
CA LYS A 135 10.08 1.52 -6.04
C LYS A 135 9.49 2.88 -5.72
N PHE A 136 10.22 3.92 -6.08
CA PHE A 136 9.73 5.29 -6.06
C PHE A 136 10.17 6.06 -7.30
N VAL A 137 9.43 7.11 -7.62
CA VAL A 137 9.68 8.01 -8.74
C VAL A 137 9.70 9.45 -8.21
N SER A 138 10.61 10.27 -8.72
CA SER A 138 10.66 11.71 -8.39
C SER A 138 9.34 12.38 -8.75
N ARG A 139 8.79 13.21 -7.86
CA ARG A 139 7.52 13.90 -8.07
C ARG A 139 7.56 14.86 -9.27
N GLU A 140 8.74 15.28 -9.70
CA GLU A 140 8.95 16.13 -10.89
C GLU A 140 8.48 15.46 -12.20
N HIS A 141 8.36 14.13 -12.21
CA HIS A 141 7.85 13.39 -13.37
C HIS A 141 6.32 13.32 -13.42
N PHE A 142 5.63 13.85 -12.42
CA PHE A 142 4.18 13.90 -12.35
C PHE A 142 3.67 15.32 -12.55
N SER A 143 2.43 15.45 -13.01
CA SER A 143 1.79 16.76 -13.12
C SER A 143 1.48 17.34 -11.74
N LEU A 144 1.90 18.58 -11.49
CA LEU A 144 1.61 19.30 -10.24
C LEU A 144 0.11 19.55 -10.01
N LYS A 145 -0.73 19.38 -11.05
CA LYS A 145 -2.18 19.61 -11.01
C LYS A 145 -3.02 18.35 -10.75
N MET A 146 -2.38 17.23 -10.44
CA MET A 146 -3.11 15.98 -10.16
C MET A 146 -4.04 16.12 -8.96
N THR A 147 -5.29 15.72 -9.15
CA THR A 147 -6.31 15.66 -8.10
C THR A 147 -6.06 14.47 -7.16
N PRO A 148 -6.69 14.42 -5.97
CA PRO A 148 -6.56 13.27 -5.07
C PRO A 148 -6.90 11.92 -5.71
N LEU A 149 -7.91 11.86 -6.59
CA LEU A 149 -8.29 10.64 -7.31
C LEU A 149 -7.21 10.20 -8.30
N GLN A 150 -6.58 11.16 -9.00
CA GLN A 150 -5.48 10.86 -9.91
C GLN A 150 -4.23 10.38 -9.15
N TRP A 151 -3.98 10.91 -7.95
CA TRP A 151 -2.90 10.40 -7.10
C TRP A 151 -3.19 9.01 -6.56
N GLU A 152 -4.44 8.72 -6.21
CA GLU A 152 -4.87 7.40 -5.78
C GLU A 152 -4.63 6.34 -6.87
N ASP A 153 -4.86 6.71 -8.13
CA ASP A 153 -4.61 5.88 -9.32
C ASP A 153 -3.23 6.12 -9.97
N SER A 154 -2.21 6.48 -9.18
CA SER A 154 -0.87 6.75 -9.75
C SER A 154 -0.25 5.53 -10.45
N TYR A 155 -0.71 4.31 -10.18
CA TYR A 155 -0.22 3.11 -10.85
C TYR A 155 -0.54 3.09 -12.35
N HIS A 156 -1.63 3.71 -12.78
CA HIS A 156 -1.94 3.88 -14.20
C HIS A 156 -0.88 4.70 -14.93
N ILE A 157 -0.31 5.71 -14.26
CA ILE A 157 0.80 6.51 -14.79
C ILE A 157 2.11 5.71 -14.68
N PHE A 158 2.29 4.98 -13.58
CA PHE A 158 3.52 4.22 -13.33
C PHE A 158 3.77 3.16 -14.40
N TYR A 159 2.79 2.29 -14.66
CA TYR A 159 2.90 1.24 -15.69
C TYR A 159 2.70 1.77 -17.12
N GLY A 160 2.23 3.01 -17.26
CA GLY A 160 1.95 3.64 -18.54
C GLY A 160 0.58 3.26 -19.10
N GLN A 161 0.31 3.71 -20.32
CA GLN A 161 -0.97 3.50 -21.00
C GLN A 161 -0.80 2.60 -22.20
N TRP A 162 -1.74 1.68 -22.42
CA TRP A 162 -1.75 0.86 -23.62
C TRP A 162 -2.22 1.66 -24.84
N ASP A 163 -1.38 1.78 -25.84
CA ASP A 163 -1.69 2.27 -27.18
C ASP A 163 -1.74 1.09 -28.16
N GLN A 164 -2.82 0.98 -28.94
CA GLN A 164 -3.01 -0.16 -29.86
C GLN A 164 -1.90 -0.32 -30.91
N LYS A 165 -1.19 0.75 -31.27
CA LYS A 165 -0.15 0.74 -32.31
C LYS A 165 1.26 0.68 -31.71
N LYS A 166 1.45 1.22 -30.51
CA LYS A 166 2.77 1.40 -29.87
C LYS A 166 2.98 0.51 -28.65
N GLY A 167 1.95 -0.21 -28.20
CA GLY A 167 1.97 -0.94 -26.93
C GLY A 167 1.95 0.02 -25.73
N TRP A 168 2.57 -0.37 -24.63
CA TRP A 168 2.66 0.49 -23.44
C TRP A 168 3.53 1.73 -23.71
N VAL A 169 2.96 2.90 -23.49
CA VAL A 169 3.62 4.21 -23.67
C VAL A 169 3.55 5.04 -22.39
N ASN A 170 4.49 5.97 -22.22
CA ASN A 170 4.55 6.92 -21.11
C ASN A 170 4.65 6.27 -19.71
N SER A 171 5.15 5.04 -19.61
CA SER A 171 5.50 4.41 -18.34
C SER A 171 6.57 5.24 -17.62
N LEU A 172 6.51 5.26 -16.29
CA LEU A 172 7.54 5.84 -15.43
C LEU A 172 8.45 4.78 -14.80
N GLU A 173 8.30 3.51 -15.18
CA GLU A 173 9.10 2.41 -14.64
C GLU A 173 10.60 2.56 -14.93
N ASP A 174 10.96 3.14 -16.08
CA ASP A 174 12.33 3.43 -16.49
C ASP A 174 13.00 4.51 -15.62
N ARG A 175 12.20 5.41 -15.05
CA ARG A 175 12.63 6.46 -14.12
C ARG A 175 12.58 6.03 -12.65
N ALA A 176 12.05 4.84 -12.38
CA ALA A 176 11.81 4.37 -11.03
C ALA A 176 13.10 3.87 -10.36
N LYS A 177 13.30 4.29 -9.11
CA LYS A 177 14.43 3.87 -8.27
C LYS A 177 13.94 2.89 -7.21
N LYS A 178 14.80 1.93 -6.81
CA LYS A 178 14.50 1.03 -5.69
C LYS A 178 14.42 1.81 -4.39
N MET A 179 13.44 1.48 -3.54
CA MET A 179 13.39 2.03 -2.19
C MET A 179 14.67 1.69 -1.40
N LYS A 180 15.09 2.61 -0.53
CA LYS A 180 16.28 2.41 0.31
C LYS A 180 15.95 1.48 1.48
N GLY A 181 16.90 0.62 1.83
CA GLY A 181 16.83 -0.19 3.07
C GLY A 181 15.70 -1.23 3.10
N VAL A 182 15.24 -1.70 1.93
CA VAL A 182 14.15 -2.69 1.87
C VAL A 182 14.56 -3.99 2.57
N LYS A 183 13.77 -4.41 3.55
CA LYS A 183 13.92 -5.69 4.25
C LYS A 183 12.57 -6.39 4.33
N ILE A 184 12.45 -7.52 3.63
CA ILE A 184 11.25 -8.36 3.69
C ILE A 184 11.14 -8.98 5.08
N ILE A 185 9.97 -8.84 5.69
CA ILE A 185 9.61 -9.41 7.00
C ILE A 185 8.73 -10.65 6.79
N GLN A 186 7.77 -10.58 5.87
CA GLN A 186 6.87 -11.68 5.52
C GLN A 186 6.46 -11.57 4.06
N LYS A 187 6.58 -12.66 3.30
CA LYS A 187 6.16 -12.74 1.89
C LYS A 187 4.67 -13.03 1.75
N ARG A 188 4.14 -12.79 0.53
CA ARG A 188 2.74 -12.95 0.11
C ARG A 188 2.10 -14.29 0.47
N ASN A 189 2.78 -15.41 0.23
CA ASN A 189 2.58 -16.72 0.85
C ASN A 189 3.75 -17.62 0.53
#